data_AF-A0A9D1NF99-F1
#
_entry.id   AF-A0A9D1NF99-F1
#
_cell.length_a   1.000
_cell.length_b   1.000
_cell.length_c   1.000
_cell.angle_alpha   90.00
_cell.angle_beta   90.00
_cell.angle_gamma   90.00
#
_symmetry.space_group_name_H-M   'P 1'
#
loop_
_entity.id
_entity.type
_entity.pdbx_description
1 polymer ?
#
loop_
_entity_poly.entity_id
_entity_poly.type
_entity_poly.pdbx_seq_one_letter_code
_entity_poly.pdbx_strand_id
1 'polypeptide(L)'
;MKQVAQFYKVSKEQFLADFEGDHAEAVYEAVKLPKRATVGSAGYDFFAPVDITLAPGETAKIATGIRVRIDDGWVLKLYPRSGLGFKYRLQMNNTVGIIDSDYYNSVNEGHIFAKITNDSNEGKTVTIKQGEGFMQGIFVEYGITYDDEVTEKRNGGFGSTTK
;
A
#
# COMPACT_ATOMS: atom_id res chain seq x y z
N MET A 1 1.40 -23.39 4.04
CA MET A 1 1.00 -22.20 3.26
C MET A 1 2.04 -21.99 2.16
N LYS A 2 1.63 -21.69 0.93
CA LYS A 2 2.55 -21.38 -0.17
C LYS A 2 3.17 -19.99 0.07
N GLN A 3 4.48 -19.85 -0.11
CA GLN A 3 5.16 -18.56 -0.12
C GLN A 3 5.24 -18.09 -1.58
N VAL A 4 4.79 -16.86 -1.87
CA VAL A 4 4.60 -16.37 -3.25
C VAL A 4 5.11 -14.96 -3.48
N ALA A 5 5.72 -14.33 -2.45
CA ALA A 5 6.13 -12.94 -2.51
C ALA A 5 7.15 -12.58 -1.43
N GLN A 6 7.86 -11.47 -1.64
CA GLN A 6 8.77 -10.87 -0.66
C GLN A 6 8.67 -9.35 -0.69
N PHE A 7 8.52 -8.75 0.50
CA PHE A 7 8.54 -7.29 0.68
C PHE A 7 9.96 -6.76 0.78
N TYR A 8 10.20 -5.59 0.22
CA TYR A 8 11.44 -4.83 0.30
C TYR A 8 11.12 -3.37 0.58
N LYS A 9 12.12 -2.62 1.07
CA LYS A 9 12.08 -1.17 0.94
C LYS A 9 12.37 -0.79 -0.52
N VAL A 10 11.79 0.31 -0.99
CA VAL A 10 12.34 1.03 -2.16
C VAL A 10 13.72 1.58 -1.79
N SER A 11 14.51 2.00 -2.76
CA SER A 11 15.76 2.70 -2.49
C SER A 11 15.52 3.97 -1.68
N LYS A 12 16.55 4.42 -0.95
CA LYS A 12 16.48 5.67 -0.18
C LYS A 12 16.21 6.83 -1.14
N GLU A 13 16.89 6.84 -2.28
CA GLU A 13 16.76 7.84 -3.34
C GLU A 13 15.32 7.92 -3.85
N GLN A 14 14.70 6.78 -4.17
CA GLN A 14 13.31 6.74 -4.63
C GLN A 14 12.34 7.18 -3.52
N PHE A 15 12.56 6.77 -2.27
CA PHE A 15 11.73 7.21 -1.16
C PHE A 15 11.79 8.72 -0.97
N LEU A 16 12.99 9.32 -0.99
CA LEU A 16 13.17 10.77 -0.85
C LEU A 16 12.53 11.55 -2.00
N ALA A 17 12.50 10.98 -3.21
CA ALA A 17 11.82 11.58 -4.36
C ALA A 17 10.28 11.56 -4.24
N ASP A 18 9.73 10.52 -3.60
CA ASP A 18 8.30 10.29 -3.49
C ASP A 18 7.66 10.82 -2.19
N PHE A 19 8.47 11.05 -1.16
CA PHE A 19 8.01 11.45 0.16
C PHE A 19 7.83 12.97 0.24
N GLU A 20 6.60 13.39 0.54
CA GLU A 20 6.25 14.79 0.78
C GLU A 20 6.24 15.06 2.29
N GLY A 21 7.28 15.70 2.82
CA GLY A 21 7.36 16.08 4.23
C GLY A 21 8.78 16.30 4.74
N ASP A 22 8.89 16.74 5.99
CA ASP A 22 10.18 16.97 6.64
C ASP A 22 10.84 15.67 7.12
N HIS A 23 12.15 15.72 7.36
CA HIS A 23 12.93 14.61 7.94
C HIS A 23 12.84 13.28 7.17
N ALA A 24 12.67 13.33 5.85
CA ALA A 24 12.46 12.17 4.98
C ALA A 24 13.49 11.05 5.15
N GLU A 25 14.76 11.36 5.42
CA GLU A 25 15.78 10.35 5.70
C GLU A 25 15.51 9.57 7.00
N ALA A 26 15.19 10.28 8.09
CA ALA A 26 14.87 9.64 9.36
C ALA A 26 13.59 8.80 9.25
N VAL A 27 12.62 9.28 8.48
CA VAL A 27 11.40 8.53 8.14
C VAL A 27 11.74 7.24 7.41
N TYR A 28 12.58 7.29 6.37
CA TYR A 28 13.01 6.12 5.60
C TYR A 28 13.68 5.05 6.46
N GLU A 29 14.58 5.44 7.36
CA GLU A 29 15.24 4.52 8.28
C GLU A 29 14.22 3.84 9.20
N ALA A 30 13.19 4.58 9.66
CA ALA A 30 12.12 4.07 10.51
C ALA A 30 11.06 3.21 9.79
N VAL A 31 11.03 3.18 8.44
CA VAL A 31 10.08 2.35 7.67
C VAL A 31 10.20 0.88 8.09
N LYS A 32 9.05 0.26 8.40
CA LYS A 32 8.93 -1.16 8.78
C LYS A 32 8.34 -1.96 7.65
N LEU A 33 8.95 -3.11 7.34
CA LEU A 33 8.38 -4.04 6.36
C LEU A 33 7.03 -4.59 6.86
N PRO A 34 6.06 -4.83 5.95
CA PRO A 34 4.78 -5.40 6.33
C PRO A 34 4.90 -6.76 7.01
N LYS A 35 4.04 -7.02 7.99
CA LYS A 35 4.05 -8.29 8.74
C LYS A 35 2.65 -8.80 9.04
N ARG A 36 2.50 -10.12 9.14
CA ARG A 36 1.26 -10.72 9.64
C ARG A 36 1.17 -10.56 11.15
N ALA A 37 -0.02 -10.27 11.66
CA ALA A 37 -0.25 -10.11 13.10
C ALA A 37 -0.26 -11.45 13.85
N THR A 38 -0.80 -12.50 13.22
CA THR A 38 -0.89 -13.85 13.80
C THR A 38 -0.58 -14.91 12.75
N VAL A 39 -0.35 -16.15 13.17
CA VAL A 39 -0.09 -17.28 12.27
C VAL A 39 -1.24 -17.53 11.28
N GLY A 40 -2.48 -17.24 11.67
CA GLY A 40 -3.68 -17.42 10.85
C GLY A 40 -4.12 -16.18 10.07
N SER A 41 -3.46 -15.03 10.26
CA SER A 41 -3.80 -13.82 9.52
C SER A 41 -3.54 -14.03 8.02
N ALA A 42 -4.49 -13.61 7.18
CA ALA A 42 -4.29 -13.52 5.74
C ALA A 42 -3.49 -12.27 5.36
N GLY A 43 -3.79 -11.15 6.03
CA GLY A 43 -3.22 -9.84 5.74
C GLY A 43 -1.85 -9.60 6.37
N TYR A 44 -1.00 -8.91 5.62
CA TYR A 44 0.23 -8.27 6.10
C TYR A 44 -0.08 -6.80 6.40
N ASP A 45 0.03 -6.40 7.66
CA ASP A 45 -0.17 -5.01 8.08
C ASP A 45 0.98 -4.14 7.55
N PHE A 46 0.64 -3.03 6.89
CA PHE A 46 1.55 -1.95 6.53
C PHE A 46 1.52 -0.87 7.62
N PHE A 47 2.69 -0.31 7.91
CA PHE A 47 2.89 0.62 9.01
C PHE A 47 3.01 2.05 8.51
N ALA A 48 2.43 2.99 9.25
CA ALA A 48 2.48 4.41 8.90
C ALA A 48 3.94 4.90 8.96
N PRO A 49 4.47 5.50 7.88
CA PRO A 49 5.85 6.02 7.86
C PRO A 49 6.00 7.25 8.76
N VAL A 50 4.92 8.01 8.96
CA VAL A 50 4.83 9.20 9.81
C VAL A 50 3.50 9.22 10.56
N ASP A 51 3.37 10.13 11.52
CA ASP A 51 2.08 10.44 12.13
C ASP A 51 1.09 10.94 11.06
N ILE A 52 -0.11 10.35 11.05
CA ILE A 52 -1.20 10.74 10.15
C ILE A 52 -2.36 11.19 11.02
N THR A 53 -2.84 12.41 10.80
CA THR A 53 -4.07 12.92 11.43
C THR A 53 -4.99 13.40 10.32
N LEU A 54 -6.22 12.89 10.31
CA LEU A 54 -7.24 13.29 9.34
C LEU A 54 -8.52 13.64 10.08
N ALA A 55 -8.94 14.90 9.98
CA ALA A 55 -10.28 15.33 10.33
C ALA A 55 -11.31 14.71 9.34
N PRO A 56 -12.60 14.68 9.69
CA PRO A 56 -13.64 14.24 8.76
C PRO A 56 -13.55 14.99 7.41
N GLY A 57 -13.56 14.25 6.30
CA GLY A 57 -13.42 14.76 4.94
C GLY A 57 -11.98 14.92 4.45
N GLU A 58 -10.97 14.84 5.33
CA GLU A 58 -9.58 14.98 4.93
C GLU A 58 -9.02 13.70 4.28
N THR A 59 -8.06 13.89 3.38
CA THR A 59 -7.42 12.84 2.60
C THR A 59 -5.91 12.97 2.67
N ALA A 60 -5.21 11.84 2.80
CA ALA A 60 -3.75 11.79 2.71
C ALA A 60 -3.31 10.78 1.65
N LYS A 61 -2.25 11.13 0.91
CA LYS A 61 -1.46 10.20 0.09
C LYS A 61 -0.22 9.83 0.89
N ILE A 62 0.02 8.54 1.08
CA ILE A 62 1.06 7.99 1.92
C ILE A 62 2.04 7.21 1.05
N ALA A 63 3.28 7.68 0.98
CA ALA A 63 4.41 6.96 0.42
C ALA A 63 4.88 5.91 1.45
N THR A 64 4.62 4.62 1.22
CA THR A 64 4.82 3.61 2.29
C THR A 64 6.28 3.25 2.54
N GLY A 65 7.16 3.55 1.60
CA GLY A 65 8.54 3.08 1.54
C GLY A 65 8.67 1.61 1.16
N ILE A 66 7.57 0.94 0.79
CA ILE A 66 7.52 -0.49 0.52
C ILE A 66 7.32 -0.76 -0.96
N ARG A 67 8.01 -1.78 -1.46
CA ARG A 67 7.74 -2.47 -2.72
C ARG A 67 7.67 -3.98 -2.47
N VAL A 68 7.13 -4.73 -3.42
CA VAL A 68 6.94 -6.18 -3.28
C VAL A 68 7.23 -6.90 -4.58
N ARG A 69 8.03 -7.96 -4.50
CA ARG A 69 8.20 -8.92 -5.59
C ARG A 69 7.17 -10.03 -5.40
N ILE A 70 6.38 -10.32 -6.42
CA ILE A 70 5.28 -11.30 -6.38
C ILE A 70 5.51 -12.31 -7.52
N ASP A 71 5.27 -13.59 -7.23
CA ASP A 71 5.29 -14.65 -8.24
C ASP A 71 4.13 -14.47 -9.24
N ASP A 72 4.32 -14.95 -10.48
CA ASP A 72 3.30 -14.89 -11.51
C ASP A 72 2.01 -15.65 -11.11
N GLY A 73 0.85 -15.12 -11.53
CA GLY A 73 -0.47 -15.62 -11.16
C GLY A 73 -0.98 -15.14 -9.78
N TRP A 74 -0.22 -14.31 -9.07
CA TRP A 74 -0.62 -13.73 -7.79
C TRP A 74 -0.67 -12.20 -7.83
N VAL A 75 -1.62 -11.64 -7.08
CA VAL A 75 -1.80 -10.21 -6.89
C VAL A 75 -1.82 -9.87 -5.41
N LEU A 76 -1.24 -8.73 -5.03
CA LEU A 76 -1.40 -8.20 -3.68
C LEU A 76 -2.56 -7.18 -3.67
N LYS A 77 -3.63 -7.53 -2.95
CA LYS A 77 -4.79 -6.65 -2.75
C LYS A 77 -4.65 -5.90 -1.43
N LEU A 78 -4.69 -4.58 -1.48
CA LEU A 78 -4.60 -3.69 -0.33
C LEU A 78 -5.99 -3.29 0.15
N TYR A 79 -6.21 -3.40 1.46
CA TYR A 79 -7.47 -3.11 2.13
C TYR A 79 -7.25 -2.20 3.34
N PRO A 80 -8.23 -1.37 3.73
CA PRO A 80 -8.20 -0.72 5.02
C PRO A 80 -8.20 -1.76 6.16
N ARG A 81 -7.60 -1.42 7.30
CA ARG A 81 -7.74 -2.24 8.52
C ARG A 81 -9.15 -2.08 9.07
N SER A 82 -9.80 -3.21 9.39
CA SER A 82 -11.19 -3.21 9.85
C SER A 82 -11.41 -2.28 11.04
N GLY A 83 -10.51 -2.30 12.03
CA GLY A 83 -10.63 -1.42 13.20
C GLY A 83 -10.70 0.08 12.85
N LEU A 84 -9.97 0.53 11.82
CA LEU A 84 -10.01 1.93 11.37
C LEU A 84 -11.27 2.22 10.54
N GLY A 85 -11.68 1.26 9.69
CA GLY A 85 -12.94 1.34 8.94
C GLY A 85 -14.18 1.41 9.85
N PHE A 86 -14.24 0.59 10.90
CA PHE A 86 -15.38 0.57 11.83
C PHE A 86 -15.41 1.78 12.77
N LYS A 87 -14.26 2.25 13.27
CA LYS A 87 -14.21 3.33 14.27
C LYS A 87 -14.32 4.73 13.66
N TYR A 88 -13.76 4.90 12.46
CA TYR A 88 -13.56 6.21 11.84
C TYR A 88 -14.11 6.29 10.41
N ARG A 89 -14.66 5.20 9.85
CA ARG A 89 -14.97 5.12 8.42
C ARG A 89 -13.78 5.49 7.55
N LEU A 90 -12.58 5.08 7.97
CA LEU A 90 -11.38 5.28 7.15
C LEU A 90 -11.44 4.39 5.91
N GLN A 91 -11.34 4.99 4.73
CA GLN A 91 -11.46 4.33 3.44
C GLN A 91 -10.20 4.52 2.61
N MET A 92 -9.95 3.60 1.67
CA MET A 92 -9.01 3.81 0.57
C MET A 92 -9.78 4.40 -0.62
N ASN A 93 -9.28 5.47 -1.24
CA ASN A 93 -10.00 6.16 -2.32
C ASN A 93 -10.23 5.28 -3.57
N ASN A 94 -9.38 4.28 -3.78
CA ASN A 94 -9.52 3.31 -4.85
C ASN A 94 -10.23 2.02 -4.41
N THR A 95 -10.84 1.99 -3.21
CA THR A 95 -11.50 0.84 -2.57
C THR A 95 -10.57 -0.33 -2.25
N VAL A 96 -9.91 -0.89 -3.27
CA VAL A 96 -8.91 -1.94 -3.15
C VAL A 96 -7.68 -1.53 -3.96
N GLY A 97 -6.52 -1.48 -3.32
CA GLY A 97 -5.25 -1.30 -4.05
C GLY A 97 -4.87 -2.59 -4.75
N ILE A 98 -4.65 -2.54 -6.06
CA ILE A 98 -4.19 -3.67 -6.87
C ILE A 98 -2.71 -3.47 -7.17
N ILE A 99 -1.87 -4.35 -6.64
CA ILE A 99 -0.43 -4.36 -6.86
C ILE A 99 -0.09 -5.61 -7.68
N ASP A 100 0.23 -5.37 -8.95
CA ASP A 100 0.59 -6.39 -9.94
C ASP A 100 2.04 -6.86 -9.76
N SER A 101 2.36 -8.07 -10.24
CA SER A 101 3.70 -8.65 -10.09
C SER A 101 4.77 -7.87 -10.85
N ASP A 102 4.43 -7.31 -12.01
CA ASP A 102 5.35 -6.53 -12.84
C ASP A 102 5.55 -5.09 -12.33
N TYR A 103 4.74 -4.63 -11.37
CA TYR A 103 4.90 -3.32 -10.76
C TYR A 103 6.25 -3.16 -10.05
N TYR A 104 6.84 -4.25 -9.55
CA TYR A 104 8.14 -4.25 -8.85
C TYR A 104 9.28 -3.60 -9.63
N ASN A 105 9.25 -3.69 -10.98
CA ASN A 105 10.30 -3.16 -11.86
C ASN A 105 9.91 -1.84 -12.52
N SER A 106 8.82 -1.20 -12.08
CA SER A 106 8.39 0.10 -12.60
C SER A 106 9.43 1.19 -12.32
N VAL A 107 9.31 2.31 -13.03
CA VAL A 107 10.23 3.47 -12.94
C VAL A 107 10.36 4.01 -11.51
N ASN A 108 9.29 3.94 -10.71
CA ASN A 108 9.30 4.31 -9.29
C ASN A 108 9.66 3.13 -8.36
N GLU A 109 10.37 2.12 -8.86
CA GLU A 109 10.74 0.88 -8.17
C GLU A 109 9.57 0.03 -7.64
N GLY A 110 8.35 0.28 -8.11
CA GLY A 110 7.16 -0.37 -7.55
C GLY A 110 6.78 0.16 -6.16
N HIS A 111 7.13 1.40 -5.84
CA HIS A 111 6.77 2.04 -4.58
C HIS A 111 5.25 2.03 -4.39
N ILE A 112 4.80 1.29 -3.37
CA ILE A 112 3.39 1.21 -3.01
C ILE A 112 2.98 2.49 -2.29
N PHE A 113 1.88 3.09 -2.75
CA PHE A 113 1.24 4.22 -2.10
C PHE A 113 -0.16 3.85 -1.62
N ALA A 114 -0.60 4.52 -0.57
CA ALA A 114 -1.99 4.47 -0.13
C ALA A 114 -2.59 5.87 -0.19
N LYS A 115 -3.80 6.00 -0.76
CA LYS A 115 -4.59 7.22 -0.64
C LYS A 115 -5.79 6.91 0.23
N ILE A 116 -5.85 7.53 1.40
CA ILE A 116 -6.88 7.26 2.42
C ILE A 116 -7.67 8.53 2.75
N THR A 117 -8.96 8.37 2.99
CA THR A 117 -9.87 9.45 3.39
C THR A 117 -10.56 9.07 4.71
N ASN A 118 -10.65 10.02 5.63
CA ASN A 118 -11.53 9.90 6.79
C ASN A 118 -12.96 10.28 6.39
N ASP A 119 -13.80 9.28 6.12
CA ASP A 119 -15.21 9.48 5.74
C ASP A 119 -16.16 9.42 6.96
N SER A 120 -15.67 9.82 8.15
CA SER A 120 -16.47 9.81 9.38
C SER A 120 -17.71 10.69 9.25
N ASN A 121 -18.90 10.11 9.44
CA ASN A 121 -20.17 10.81 9.61
C ASN A 121 -20.50 11.14 11.08
N GLU A 122 -19.61 10.79 12.01
CA GLU A 122 -19.76 11.01 13.46
C GLU A 122 -18.82 12.12 14.00
N GLY A 123 -18.19 12.89 13.10
CA GLY A 123 -17.27 13.96 13.50
C GLY A 123 -15.93 13.49 14.10
N LYS A 124 -15.58 12.21 14.01
CA LYS A 124 -14.38 11.64 14.62
C LYS A 124 -13.14 11.89 13.77
N THR A 125 -12.13 12.53 14.36
CA THR A 125 -10.77 12.60 13.82
C THR A 125 -10.05 11.27 14.03
N VAL A 126 -9.34 10.81 13.02
CA VAL A 126 -8.45 9.65 13.12
C VAL A 126 -7.01 10.13 13.28
N THR A 127 -6.29 9.54 14.23
CA THR A 127 -4.86 9.74 14.45
C THR A 127 -4.20 8.37 14.43
N ILE A 128 -3.21 8.20 13.56
CA ILE A 128 -2.41 6.99 13.41
C ILE A 128 -0.97 7.40 13.65
N LYS A 129 -0.31 6.80 14.64
CA LYS A 129 1.07 7.13 14.98
C LYS A 129 2.05 6.43 14.04
N GLN A 130 3.22 7.04 13.85
CA GLN A 130 4.32 6.43 13.12
C GLN A 130 4.57 4.99 13.64
N GLY A 131 4.65 4.05 12.70
CA GLY A 131 4.87 2.65 13.00
C GLY A 131 3.62 1.86 13.42
N GLU A 132 2.43 2.48 13.47
CA GLU A 132 1.16 1.78 13.65
C GLU A 132 0.61 1.25 12.33
N GLY A 133 -0.07 0.10 12.38
CA GLY A 133 -0.66 -0.51 11.19
C GLY A 133 -1.88 0.28 10.70
N PHE A 134 -1.93 0.65 9.42
CA PHE A 134 -3.03 1.47 8.86
C PHE A 134 -3.76 0.83 7.68
N MET A 135 -3.09 -0.02 6.90
CA MET A 135 -3.68 -0.84 5.84
C MET A 135 -3.12 -2.25 5.90
N GLN A 136 -3.75 -3.19 5.20
CA GLN A 136 -3.31 -4.58 5.12
C GLN A 136 -3.31 -5.09 3.69
N GLY A 137 -2.33 -5.90 3.34
CA GLY A 137 -2.23 -6.54 2.02
C GLY A 137 -2.49 -8.05 2.09
N ILE A 138 -3.32 -8.58 1.21
CA ILE A 138 -3.63 -10.01 1.09
C ILE A 138 -3.22 -10.48 -0.31
N PHE A 139 -2.44 -11.56 -0.38
CA PHE A 139 -2.09 -12.21 -1.64
C PHE A 139 -3.24 -13.11 -2.10
N VAL A 140 -3.64 -12.96 -3.36
CA VAL A 140 -4.75 -13.71 -3.97
C VAL A 140 -4.30 -14.21 -5.33
N GLU A 141 -4.63 -15.45 -5.67
CA GLU A 141 -4.43 -16.01 -7.01
C GLU A 141 -5.46 -15.43 -7.99
N TYR A 142 -5.05 -15.16 -9.23
CA TYR A 142 -5.93 -14.65 -10.28
C TYR A 142 -5.76 -15.41 -11.60
N GLY A 143 -6.74 -15.29 -12.49
CA GLY A 143 -6.71 -15.88 -13.82
C GLY A 143 -6.67 -14.83 -14.93
N ILE A 144 -6.28 -15.27 -16.13
CA ILE A 144 -6.31 -14.52 -17.39
C ILE A 144 -7.33 -15.16 -18.35
N THR A 145 -7.78 -14.43 -19.38
CA THR A 145 -8.72 -14.96 -20.37
C THR A 145 -8.00 -15.79 -21.44
N TYR A 146 -8.75 -16.59 -22.20
CA TYR A 146 -8.17 -17.47 -23.24
C TYR A 146 -7.57 -16.69 -24.42
N ASP A 147 -7.99 -15.45 -24.60
CA ASP A 147 -7.65 -14.51 -25.65
C ASP A 147 -6.75 -13.36 -25.15
N ASP A 148 -6.05 -13.57 -24.03
CA ASP A 148 -5.11 -12.60 -23.48
C ASP A 148 -3.83 -12.52 -24.34
N GLU A 149 -3.69 -11.43 -25.10
CA GLU A 149 -2.55 -11.15 -25.99
C GLU A 149 -1.69 -9.98 -25.51
N VAL A 150 -1.77 -9.60 -24.23
CA VAL A 150 -1.03 -8.46 -23.68
C VAL A 150 0.47 -8.76 -23.63
N THR A 151 1.27 -7.88 -24.24
CA THR A 151 2.74 -7.95 -24.25
C THR A 151 3.41 -6.73 -23.61
N GLU A 152 2.67 -5.65 -23.38
CA GLU A 152 3.16 -4.47 -22.69
C GLU A 152 3.39 -4.77 -21.20
N LYS A 153 4.51 -4.27 -20.65
CA LYS A 153 4.80 -4.33 -19.22
C LYS A 153 4.49 -2.99 -18.56
N ARG A 154 4.06 -3.02 -17.30
CA ARG A 154 3.75 -1.81 -16.54
C ARG A 154 5.01 -0.96 -16.28
N ASN A 155 4.92 0.34 -16.59
CA ASN A 155 6.01 1.32 -16.43
C ASN A 155 5.62 2.51 -15.52
N GLY A 156 5.06 2.25 -14.33
CA GLY A 156 4.74 3.32 -13.36
C GLY A 156 3.54 3.01 -12.45
N GLY A 157 3.28 3.89 -11.47
CA GLY A 157 2.12 3.84 -10.56
C GLY A 157 0.97 4.76 -10.99
N PHE A 158 -0.22 4.58 -10.39
CA PHE A 158 -1.43 5.42 -10.58
C PHE A 158 -1.84 5.74 -12.04
N GLY A 159 -2.73 4.94 -12.62
CA GLY A 159 -3.31 5.25 -13.94
C GLY A 159 -2.35 5.02 -15.13
N SER A 160 -1.17 4.44 -14.88
CA SER A 160 -0.16 4.10 -15.88
C SER A 160 -0.57 3.01 -16.89
N THR A 161 -1.75 2.41 -16.72
CA THR A 161 -2.32 1.44 -17.66
C THR A 161 -3.24 2.08 -18.70
N THR A 162 -3.54 3.38 -18.57
CA THR A 162 -4.34 4.12 -19.54
C THR A 162 -3.40 4.98 -20.38
N LYS A 163 -3.14 4.56 -21.63
CA LYS A 163 -2.69 5.47 -22.69
C LYS A 163 -3.91 6.14 -23.31
#